data_AF-A0A1H6ITP6-F1
#
_entry.id   AF-A0A1H6ITP6-F1
#
_cell.length_a   1.000
_cell.length_b   1.000
_cell.length_c   1.000
_cell.angle_alpha   90.00
_cell.angle_beta   90.00
_cell.angle_gamma   90.00
#
_symmetry.space_group_name_H-M   'P 1'
#
loop_
_entity.id
_entity.type
_entity.pdbx_description
1 polymer ?
#
loop_
_entity_poly.entity_id
_entity_poly.type
_entity_poly.pdbx_seq_one_letter_code
_entity_poly.pdbx_strand_id
1 'polypeptide(L)'
;MYGNPSFDCAGAQIHAVCRQLATVVTVDGTIDDTNIERVSALARRFVLTEKPFVLDLSGVTSAAGQLISMLYDVDESCFHADVEWSVIASDAVARVLRASGVSFPVAESVPEALHQFADNIDQRRRLLPLLTKKTA
;
A
#
# COMPACT_ATOMS: atom_id res chain seq x y z
N MET A 1 -2.86 12.71 -23.70
CA MET A 1 -2.73 12.70 -22.23
C MET A 1 -3.28 11.36 -21.76
N TYR A 2 -2.44 10.32 -21.67
CA TYR A 2 -2.88 9.01 -21.17
C TYR A 2 -2.86 9.08 -19.64
N GLY A 3 -3.95 9.62 -19.06
CA GLY A 3 -4.17 9.53 -17.62
C GLY A 3 -4.35 8.06 -17.24
N ASN A 4 -3.74 7.62 -16.14
CA ASN A 4 -4.06 6.30 -15.61
C ASN A 4 -5.55 6.24 -15.30
N PRO A 5 -6.26 5.17 -15.71
CA PRO A 5 -7.69 5.09 -15.47
C PRO A 5 -7.95 5.12 -13.96
N SER A 6 -8.81 6.04 -13.53
CA SER A 6 -9.43 5.99 -12.21
C SER A 6 -10.67 5.10 -12.28
N PHE A 7 -10.87 4.28 -11.27
CA PHE A 7 -12.08 3.46 -11.13
C PHE A 7 -13.00 4.07 -10.08
N ASP A 8 -14.25 4.30 -10.46
CA ASP A 8 -15.29 4.72 -9.53
C ASP A 8 -15.73 3.54 -8.65
N CYS A 9 -15.77 3.77 -7.35
CA CYS A 9 -16.16 2.82 -6.33
C CYS A 9 -17.29 3.38 -5.45
N ALA A 10 -18.33 3.98 -6.05
CA ALA A 10 -19.50 4.46 -5.30
C ALA A 10 -19.12 5.31 -4.07
N GLY A 11 -18.51 6.47 -4.31
CA GLY A 11 -18.07 7.39 -3.25
C GLY A 11 -16.56 7.38 -2.97
N ALA A 12 -15.85 6.36 -3.46
CA ALA A 12 -14.39 6.37 -3.54
C ALA A 12 -13.91 6.37 -5.00
N GLN A 13 -12.76 6.98 -5.26
CA GLN A 13 -12.03 6.84 -6.52
C GLN A 13 -10.73 6.11 -6.24
N ILE A 14 -10.39 5.13 -7.07
CA ILE A 14 -9.11 4.43 -6.97
C ILE A 14 -8.31 4.63 -8.25
N HIS A 15 -7.03 4.98 -8.10
CA HIS A 15 -6.11 5.08 -9.22
C HIS A 15 -4.79 4.41 -8.85
N ALA A 16 -4.21 3.68 -9.80
CA ALA A 16 -2.96 2.97 -9.59
C ALA A 16 -1.89 3.53 -10.51
N VAL A 17 -0.67 3.76 -10.00
CA VAL A 17 0.50 4.19 -10.76
C VAL A 17 1.65 3.25 -10.47
N CYS A 18 2.09 2.54 -11.50
CA CYS A 18 3.26 1.68 -11.43
C CYS A 18 4.49 2.46 -11.94
N ARG A 19 5.50 2.64 -11.09
CA ARG A 19 6.78 3.32 -11.41
C ARG A 19 7.97 2.42 -11.07
N GLN A 20 9.19 2.91 -11.13
CA GLN A 20 10.37 2.08 -10.92
C GLN A 20 10.49 1.56 -9.48
N LEU A 21 10.13 2.37 -8.48
CA LEU A 21 10.37 2.05 -7.07
C LEU A 21 9.21 1.34 -6.36
N ALA A 22 7.97 1.54 -6.83
CA ALA A 22 6.79 0.91 -6.25
C ALA A 22 5.60 0.93 -7.22
N THR A 23 4.58 0.15 -6.88
CA THR A 23 3.21 0.39 -7.33
C THR A 23 2.49 1.21 -6.26
N VAL A 24 1.99 2.39 -6.62
CA VAL A 24 1.20 3.25 -5.74
C VAL A 24 -0.27 3.14 -6.13
N VAL A 25 -1.11 2.70 -5.22
CA VAL A 25 -2.56 2.71 -5.34
C VAL A 25 -3.10 3.78 -4.41
N THR A 26 -3.70 4.80 -4.98
CA THR A 26 -4.29 5.89 -4.22
C THR A 26 -5.81 5.75 -4.23
N VAL A 27 -6.41 5.93 -3.05
CA VAL A 27 -7.86 5.94 -2.85
C VAL A 27 -8.26 7.30 -2.27
N ASP A 28 -9.19 7.95 -2.94
CA ASP A 28 -9.76 9.24 -2.54
C ASP A 28 -11.25 9.07 -2.21
N GLY A 29 -11.80 9.89 -1.30
CA GLY A 29 -13.23 9.93 -1.01
C GLY A 29 -13.65 9.13 0.23
N THR A 30 -14.81 8.49 0.19
CA THR A 30 -15.40 7.79 1.36
C THR A 30 -15.31 6.28 1.19
N ILE A 31 -14.80 5.60 2.21
CA ILE A 31 -14.80 4.14 2.32
C ILE A 31 -15.83 3.73 3.37
N ASP A 32 -16.86 2.99 2.95
CA ASP A 32 -17.93 2.50 3.81
C ASP A 32 -18.31 1.04 3.49
N ASP A 33 -19.28 0.50 4.22
CA ASP A 33 -19.75 -0.88 4.07
C ASP A 33 -20.30 -1.21 2.68
N THR A 34 -20.69 -0.19 1.90
CA THR A 34 -21.25 -0.38 0.55
C THR A 34 -20.18 -0.54 -0.53
N ASN A 35 -18.97 -0.04 -0.29
CA ASN A 35 -17.91 -0.01 -1.31
C ASN A 35 -16.60 -0.70 -0.91
N ILE A 36 -16.40 -1.03 0.37
CA ILE A 36 -15.11 -1.49 0.87
C ILE A 36 -14.60 -2.79 0.23
N GLU A 37 -15.49 -3.74 -0.06
CA GLU A 37 -15.12 -4.98 -0.75
C GLU A 37 -14.58 -4.71 -2.16
N ARG A 38 -15.17 -3.73 -2.86
CA ARG A 38 -14.72 -3.33 -4.19
C ARG A 38 -13.36 -2.63 -4.13
N VAL A 39 -13.18 -1.74 -3.15
CA VAL A 39 -11.90 -1.05 -2.92
C VAL A 39 -10.80 -2.07 -2.59
N SER A 40 -11.07 -3.01 -1.68
CA SER A 40 -10.15 -4.09 -1.31
C SER A 40 -9.73 -4.90 -2.53
N ALA A 41 -10.69 -5.42 -3.30
CA ALA A 41 -10.42 -6.23 -4.48
C ALA A 41 -9.61 -5.46 -5.55
N LEU A 42 -9.93 -4.18 -5.79
CA LEU A 42 -9.19 -3.37 -6.76
C LEU A 42 -7.79 -3.02 -6.27
N ALA A 43 -7.60 -2.69 -5.00
CA ALA A 43 -6.28 -2.39 -4.45
C ALA A 43 -5.34 -3.60 -4.55
N ARG A 44 -5.82 -4.77 -4.12
CA ARG A 44 -5.05 -6.03 -4.15
C ARG A 44 -4.64 -6.46 -5.54
N ARG A 45 -5.43 -6.14 -6.57
CA ARG A 45 -5.10 -6.44 -7.97
C ARG A 45 -3.79 -5.80 -8.44
N PHE A 46 -3.33 -4.75 -7.77
CA PHE A 46 -2.09 -4.03 -8.09
C PHE A 46 -0.92 -4.41 -7.20
N VAL A 47 -1.07 -5.40 -6.32
CA VAL A 47 0.05 -6.04 -5.64
C VAL A 47 0.76 -6.92 -6.66
N LEU A 48 2.00 -6.55 -7.02
CA LEU A 48 2.80 -7.22 -8.04
C LEU A 48 4.04 -7.80 -7.37
N THR A 49 4.44 -9.01 -7.78
CA THR A 49 5.70 -9.62 -7.33
C THR A 49 6.90 -8.72 -7.61
N GLU A 50 7.93 -8.79 -6.76
CA GLU A 50 9.20 -8.04 -6.87
C GLU A 50 9.08 -6.51 -6.80
N LYS A 51 7.87 -5.98 -6.54
CA LYS A 51 7.61 -4.55 -6.56
C LYS A 51 6.94 -4.09 -5.27
N PRO A 52 7.61 -3.22 -4.47
CA PRO A 52 6.99 -2.67 -3.28
C PRO A 52 5.64 -2.01 -3.58
N PHE A 53 4.74 -2.06 -2.60
CA PHE A 53 3.37 -1.59 -2.74
C PHE A 53 3.09 -0.42 -1.79
N VAL A 54 2.42 0.61 -2.29
CA VAL A 54 1.96 1.73 -1.47
C VAL A 54 0.46 1.85 -1.61
N LEU A 55 -0.25 1.78 -0.49
CA LEU A 55 -1.66 2.13 -0.41
C LEU A 55 -1.80 3.54 0.15
N ASP A 56 -2.01 4.51 -0.73
CA ASP A 56 -2.19 5.90 -0.35
C ASP A 56 -3.66 6.19 -0.06
N LEU A 57 -4.00 6.31 1.22
CA LEU A 57 -5.34 6.66 1.70
C LEU A 57 -5.38 8.10 2.23
N SER A 58 -4.41 8.94 1.87
CA SER A 58 -4.35 10.33 2.35
C SER A 58 -5.55 11.17 1.90
N GLY A 59 -6.15 10.84 0.74
CA GLY A 59 -7.36 11.46 0.21
C GLY A 59 -8.68 10.91 0.76
N VAL A 60 -8.65 9.92 1.67
CA VAL A 60 -9.86 9.35 2.27
C VAL A 60 -10.44 10.31 3.31
N THR A 61 -11.67 10.76 3.10
CA THR A 61 -12.36 11.73 3.96
C THR A 61 -13.18 11.08 5.07
N SER A 62 -13.60 9.82 4.89
CA SER A 62 -14.31 9.00 5.89
C SER A 62 -14.01 7.52 5.68
N ALA A 63 -13.92 6.76 6.77
CA ALA A 63 -13.57 5.35 6.75
C ALA A 63 -14.39 4.54 7.76
N ALA A 64 -14.99 3.45 7.29
CA ALA A 64 -15.63 2.45 8.15
C ALA A 64 -14.61 1.56 8.86
N GLY A 65 -15.01 0.93 9.98
CA GLY A 65 -14.15 0.06 10.78
C GLY A 65 -13.65 -1.18 10.03
N GLN A 66 -14.40 -1.63 9.03
CA GLN A 66 -14.05 -2.73 8.13
C GLN A 66 -12.76 -2.45 7.32
N LEU A 67 -12.27 -1.20 7.32
CA LEU A 67 -10.96 -0.85 6.77
C LEU A 67 -9.84 -1.72 7.35
N ILE A 68 -9.94 -2.13 8.61
CA ILE A 68 -8.95 -3.01 9.23
C ILE A 68 -8.87 -4.35 8.50
N SER A 69 -10.01 -4.97 8.18
CA SER A 69 -10.06 -6.21 7.42
C SER A 69 -9.47 -6.04 6.01
N MET A 70 -9.80 -4.94 5.33
CA MET A 70 -9.19 -4.62 4.03
C MET A 70 -7.67 -4.48 4.10
N LEU A 71 -7.12 -3.86 5.15
CA LEU A 71 -5.67 -3.73 5.33
C LEU A 71 -4.99 -5.08 5.61
N TYR A 72 -5.66 -6.00 6.32
CA TYR A 72 -5.16 -7.37 6.47
C TYR A 72 -5.14 -8.12 5.14
N ASP A 73 -6.15 -7.96 4.29
CA ASP A 73 -6.17 -8.58 2.98
C ASP A 73 -5.03 -8.08 2.07
N VAL A 74 -4.69 -6.79 2.19
CA VAL A 74 -3.55 -6.18 1.49
C VAL A 74 -2.23 -6.72 2.04
N ASP A 75 -2.09 -6.79 3.37
CA ASP A 75 -0.92 -7.37 4.04
C ASP A 75 -0.67 -8.81 3.60
N GLU A 76 -1.70 -9.65 3.64
CA GLU A 76 -1.64 -11.05 3.17
C GLU A 76 -1.24 -11.13 1.69
N SER A 77 -1.78 -10.26 0.84
CA SER A 77 -1.42 -10.22 -0.59
C SER A 77 0.03 -9.83 -0.81
N CYS A 78 0.55 -8.85 -0.04
CA CYS A 78 1.94 -8.42 -0.13
C CYS A 78 2.90 -9.48 0.42
N PHE A 79 2.51 -10.17 1.51
CA PHE A 79 3.23 -11.31 2.06
C PHE A 79 3.36 -12.43 1.02
N HIS A 80 2.26 -12.81 0.35
CA HIS A 80 2.30 -13.84 -0.69
C HIS A 80 3.10 -13.44 -1.93
N ALA A 81 3.15 -12.16 -2.25
CA ALA A 81 3.96 -11.64 -3.36
C ALA A 81 5.45 -11.43 -2.99
N ASP A 82 5.82 -11.65 -1.73
CA ASP A 82 7.16 -11.37 -1.17
C ASP A 82 7.62 -9.92 -1.42
N VAL A 83 6.72 -8.97 -1.15
CA VAL A 83 7.00 -7.53 -1.32
C VAL A 83 6.75 -6.73 -0.05
N GLU A 84 7.59 -5.71 0.13
CA GLU A 84 7.35 -4.69 1.15
C GLU A 84 6.13 -3.84 0.79
N TRP A 85 5.44 -3.33 1.81
CA TRP A 85 4.35 -2.40 1.58
C TRP A 85 4.27 -1.31 2.65
N SER A 86 3.56 -0.24 2.33
CA SER A 86 3.23 0.83 3.28
C SER A 86 1.85 1.41 3.01
N VAL A 87 1.22 1.94 4.05
CA VAL A 87 -0.04 2.69 3.98
C VAL A 87 0.19 4.14 4.37
N ILE A 88 -0.38 5.09 3.62
CA ILE A 88 -0.43 6.50 4.02
C ILE A 88 -1.84 6.76 4.52
N ALA A 89 -1.96 7.20 5.77
CA ALA A 89 -3.26 7.41 6.41
C ALA A 89 -3.67 8.88 6.38
N SER A 90 -4.93 9.14 6.00
CA SER A 90 -5.60 10.39 6.38
C SER A 90 -5.97 10.40 7.86
N ASP A 91 -6.45 11.53 8.38
CA ASP A 91 -6.98 11.63 9.75
C ASP A 91 -8.14 10.65 10.01
N ALA A 92 -8.99 10.43 9.00
CA ALA A 92 -10.12 9.50 9.10
C ALA A 92 -9.64 8.05 9.26
N VAL A 93 -8.67 7.66 8.42
CA VAL A 93 -8.04 6.34 8.47
C VAL A 93 -7.27 6.15 9.78
N ALA A 94 -6.49 7.14 10.20
CA ALA A 94 -5.69 7.09 11.41
C ALA A 94 -6.55 6.92 12.67
N ARG A 95 -7.78 7.48 12.71
CA ARG A 95 -8.74 7.23 13.79
C ARG A 95 -9.17 5.76 13.85
N VAL A 96 -9.47 5.15 12.71
CA VAL A 96 -9.86 3.72 12.64
C VAL A 96 -8.70 2.83 13.09
N LEU A 97 -7.48 3.10 12.60
CA LEU A 97 -6.27 2.39 13.01
C LEU A 97 -6.06 2.45 14.53
N ARG A 98 -6.10 3.66 15.12
CA ARG A 98 -5.93 3.82 16.58
C ARG A 98 -7.01 3.10 17.38
N ALA A 99 -8.27 3.13 16.93
CA ALA A 99 -9.37 2.47 17.62
C ALA A 99 -9.26 0.93 17.58
N SER A 100 -8.65 0.38 16.53
CA SER A 100 -8.46 -1.07 16.37
C SER A 100 -7.36 -1.65 17.26
N GLY A 101 -6.36 -0.85 17.64
CA GLY A 101 -5.19 -1.30 18.40
C GLY A 101 -4.19 -2.16 17.61
N VAL A 102 -4.40 -2.35 16.29
CA VAL A 102 -3.47 -3.08 15.43
C VAL A 102 -2.48 -2.14 14.75
N SER A 103 -1.33 -2.68 14.34
CA SER A 103 -0.26 -1.93 13.69
C SER A 103 -0.08 -2.39 12.25
N PHE A 104 0.10 -1.42 11.35
CA PHE A 104 0.42 -1.61 9.93
C PHE A 104 1.66 -0.75 9.60
N PRO A 105 2.37 -1.02 8.48
CA PRO A 105 3.51 -0.21 8.04
C PRO A 105 3.03 1.17 7.55
N VAL A 106 2.80 2.10 8.47
CA VAL A 106 2.35 3.46 8.15
C VAL A 106 3.55 4.34 7.79
N ALA A 107 3.47 5.05 6.66
CA ALA A 107 4.38 6.13 6.28
C ALA A 107 3.64 7.48 6.31
N GLU A 108 4.35 8.58 6.54
CA GLU A 108 3.78 9.93 6.55
C GLU A 108 3.42 10.40 5.13
N SER A 109 4.12 9.89 4.11
CA SER A 109 3.88 10.26 2.71
C SER A 109 4.38 9.21 1.72
N VAL A 110 3.90 9.29 0.47
CA VAL A 110 4.39 8.45 -0.62
C VAL A 110 5.91 8.63 -0.83
N PRO A 111 6.47 9.85 -0.92
CA PRO A 111 7.92 10.02 -1.04
C PRO A 111 8.71 9.35 0.08
N GLU A 112 8.23 9.42 1.32
CA GLU A 112 8.89 8.76 2.45
C GLU A 112 8.90 7.23 2.28
N ALA A 113 7.75 6.62 1.96
CA ALA A 113 7.68 5.17 1.71
C ALA A 113 8.63 4.75 0.57
N LEU A 114 8.69 5.54 -0.51
CA LEU A 114 9.61 5.28 -1.62
C LEU A 114 11.08 5.37 -1.21
N HIS A 115 11.46 6.30 -0.32
CA HIS A 115 12.81 6.37 0.22
C HIS A 115 13.14 5.15 1.07
N GLN A 116 12.24 4.73 1.96
CA GLN A 116 12.43 3.52 2.79
C GLN A 116 12.65 2.26 1.91
N PHE A 117 11.85 2.09 0.86
CA PHE A 117 12.03 0.97 -0.08
C PHE A 117 13.36 1.04 -0.84
N ALA A 118 13.78 2.23 -1.28
CA ALA A 118 15.05 2.41 -1.97
C ALA A 118 16.24 2.03 -1.07
N ASP A 119 16.21 2.48 0.20
CA ASP A 119 17.24 2.16 1.19
C ASP A 119 17.33 0.66 1.45
N ASN A 120 16.19 -0.04 1.58
CA ASN A 120 16.14 -1.49 1.78
C ASN A 120 16.66 -2.27 0.56
N ILE A 121 16.31 -1.83 -0.66
CA ILE A 121 16.83 -2.40 -1.91
C ILE A 121 18.36 -2.26 -1.96
N ASP A 122 18.88 -1.08 -1.62
CA ASP A 122 20.32 -0.82 -1.64
C ASP A 122 21.06 -1.60 -0.55
N GLN A 123 20.48 -1.74 0.63
CA GLN A 123 21.02 -2.59 1.71
C GLN A 123 21.11 -4.05 1.26
N ARG A 124 20.04 -4.62 0.68
CA ARG A 124 20.05 -6.00 0.15
C ARG A 124 21.15 -6.16 -0.89
N ARG A 125 21.28 -5.24 -1.84
CA ARG A 125 22.33 -5.26 -2.88
C ARG A 125 23.74 -5.23 -2.29
N ARG A 126 23.98 -4.47 -1.23
CA ARG A 126 25.29 -4.41 -0.54
C ARG A 126 25.66 -5.71 0.18
N LEU A 127 24.67 -6.49 0.63
CA LEU A 127 24.90 -7.75 1.36
C LEU A 127 25.12 -8.96 0.43
N LEU A 128 24.62 -8.93 -0.80
CA LEU A 128 24.77 -10.03 -1.78
C LEU A 128 26.24 -10.51 -1.95
N PRO A 129 27.26 -9.64 -2.13
CA PRO A 129 28.64 -10.06 -2.31
C PRO A 129 29.27 -10.71 -1.06
N LEU A 130 28.68 -10.50 0.12
CA LEU A 130 29.17 -11.06 1.38
C LEU A 130 28.63 -12.48 1.60
N LEU A 131 27.41 -12.75 1.13
CA LEU A 131 26.79 -14.08 1.22
C LEU A 131 27.39 -15.06 0.21
N THR A 132 27.79 -14.58 -0.98
CA THR A 132 28.43 -15.42 -2.01
C THR A 132 29.90 -15.75 -1.72
N LYS A 133 30.54 -15.11 -0.74
CA LYS A 133 31.96 -15.32 -0.39
C LYS A 133 32.20 -16.48 0.60
N LYS A 134 31.15 -17.18 1.07
CA LYS A 134 31.28 -18.24 2.09
C LYS A 134 31.36 -19.67 1.53
N THR A 135 31.70 -19.84 0.26
CA THR A 135 32.03 -21.14 -0.35
C THR A 135 33.34 -21.02 -1.12
N ALA A 136 34.45 -21.09 -0.40
CA ALA A 136 35.78 -21.40 -0.92
C ALA A 136 36.57 -22.12 0.18
#